data_AF-A0A2V8WR10-F1
#
_entry.id   AF-A0A2V8WR10-F1
#
_cell.length_a   1.000
_cell.length_b   1.000
_cell.length_c   1.000
_cell.angle_alpha   90.00
_cell.angle_beta   90.00
_cell.angle_gamma   90.00
#
_symmetry.space_group_name_H-M   'P 1'
#
loop_
_entity.id
_entity.type
_entity.pdbx_description
1 polymer ?
#
loop_
_entity_poly.entity_id
_entity_poly.type
_entity_poly.pdbx_seq_one_letter_code
_entity_poly.pdbx_strand_id
1 'polypeptide(L)' 'MTLKYPLWQNQYLQAMVETRSELLKCKISAAGQVVSLRLRQLASTTDDYEEQIALASALKSLKVLKER' A
#
# COMPACT_ATOMS: atom_id res chain seq x y z
N MET A 1 17.15 -4.68 -7.21
CA MET A 1 16.72 -3.97 -5.99
C MET A 1 15.63 -4.81 -5.33
N THR A 2 15.91 -5.39 -4.15
CA THR A 2 14.96 -6.28 -3.45
C THR A 2 14.08 -5.44 -2.52
N LEU A 3 12.77 -5.64 -2.57
CA LEU A 3 11.83 -4.94 -1.70
C LEU A 3 12.06 -5.37 -0.24
N LYS A 4 12.16 -4.40 0.68
CA LYS A 4 12.32 -4.66 2.12
C LYS A 4 11.07 -5.32 2.71
N TYR A 5 9.89 -4.98 2.18
CA TYR A 5 8.60 -5.52 2.60
C TYR A 5 7.79 -5.99 1.38
N PRO A 6 8.16 -7.14 0.78
CA PRO A 6 7.66 -7.55 -0.52
C PRO A 6 6.14 -7.66 -0.60
N LEU A 7 5.47 -8.01 0.50
CA LEU A 7 4.02 -8.24 0.48
C LEU A 7 3.24 -6.97 0.17
N TRP A 8 3.36 -5.93 1.02
CA TRP A 8 2.60 -4.70 0.82
C TRP A 8 3.22 -3.82 -0.28
N GLN A 9 4.55 -3.81 -0.43
CA GLN A 9 5.22 -2.99 -1.44
C GLN A 9 4.89 -3.45 -2.85
N ASN A 10 4.84 -4.77 -3.13
CA ASN A 10 4.46 -5.25 -4.46
C ASN A 10 3.02 -4.87 -4.80
N GLN A 11 2.08 -5.06 -3.87
CA GLN A 11 0.67 -4.73 -4.12
C GLN A 11 0.48 -3.24 -4.35
N TYR A 12 1.17 -2.40 -3.56
CA TYR A 12 1.19 -0.96 -3.76
C TYR A 12 1.75 -0.57 -5.14
N LEU A 13 2.92 -1.10 -5.51
CA LEU A 13 3.53 -0.80 -6.81
C LEU A 13 2.65 -1.26 -7.98
N GLN A 14 2.03 -2.43 -7.89
CA GLN A 14 1.08 -2.91 -8.89
C GLN A 14 -0.11 -1.96 -9.08
N ALA A 15 -0.62 -1.35 -8.01
CA ALA A 15 -1.69 -0.37 -8.12
C ALA A 15 -1.19 0.94 -8.76
N MET A 16 0.03 1.39 -8.43
CA MET A 16 0.59 2.65 -8.94
C MET A 16 0.94 2.61 -10.43
N VAL A 17 1.29 1.43 -10.96
CA VAL A 17 1.62 1.24 -12.39
C VAL A 17 0.44 0.74 -13.23
N GLU A 18 -0.71 0.44 -12.63
CA GLU A 18 -1.88 -0.02 -13.36
C GLU A 18 -2.48 1.13 -14.18
N THR A 19 -2.52 0.94 -15.50
CA THR A 19 -3.05 1.93 -16.44
C THR A 19 -4.46 1.59 -16.91
N ARG A 20 -4.91 0.35 -16.71
CA ARG A 20 -6.23 -0.14 -17.11
C ARG A 20 -7.29 0.29 -16.10
N SER A 21 -8.23 1.14 -16.53
CA SER A 21 -9.25 1.73 -15.66
C SER A 21 -10.18 0.68 -15.04
N GLU A 22 -10.44 -0.41 -15.75
CA GLU A 22 -11.29 -1.52 -15.32
C GLU A 22 -10.65 -2.34 -14.20
N LEU A 23 -9.32 -2.41 -14.12
CA LEU A 23 -8.60 -3.13 -13.08
C LEU A 23 -8.06 -2.23 -11.97
N LEU A 24 -7.89 -0.94 -12.24
CA LEU A 24 -7.32 0.04 -11.32
C LEU A 24 -8.05 0.04 -9.97
N LYS A 25 -9.39 0.07 -9.98
CA LYS A 25 -10.20 0.04 -8.74
C LYS A 25 -9.95 -1.22 -7.91
N CYS A 26 -9.85 -2.38 -8.56
CA CYS A 26 -9.55 -3.65 -7.89
C CYS A 26 -8.13 -3.66 -7.32
N LYS A 27 -7.14 -3.18 -8.08
CA LYS A 27 -5.73 -3.09 -7.65
C LYS A 27 -5.55 -2.13 -6.48
N ILE A 28 -6.20 -0.96 -6.51
CA ILE A 28 -6.21 -0.01 -5.40
C ILE A 28 -6.82 -0.66 -4.14
N SER A 29 -7.94 -1.38 -4.29
CA SER A 29 -8.56 -2.05 -3.14
C SER A 29 -7.65 -3.13 -2.54
N ALA A 30 -7.05 -3.99 -3.38
CA ALA A 30 -6.12 -5.03 -2.93
C ALA A 30 -4.90 -4.42 -2.22
N ALA A 31 -4.29 -3.39 -2.81
CA ALA A 31 -3.18 -2.66 -2.19
C ALA A 31 -3.58 -2.03 -0.86
N GLY A 32 -4.74 -1.36 -0.81
CA GLY A 32 -5.23 -0.72 0.40
C GLY A 32 -5.48 -1.71 1.54
N GLN A 33 -6.03 -2.90 1.23
CA GLN A 33 -6.25 -3.96 2.23
C GLN A 33 -4.93 -4.47 2.81
N VAL A 34 -3.94 -4.76 1.97
CA VAL A 34 -2.64 -5.30 2.41
C VAL A 34 -1.84 -4.25 3.19
N VAL A 35 -1.83 -3.00 2.75
CA VAL A 35 -1.18 -1.88 3.46
C VAL A 35 -1.86 -1.65 4.84
N SER A 36 -3.20 -1.66 4.89
CA SER A 36 -3.93 -1.50 6.16
C SER A 36 -3.72 -2.69 7.11
N LEU A 37 -3.61 -3.91 6.58
CA LEU A 37 -3.28 -5.09 7.36
C LEU A 37 -1.89 -4.96 7.98
N ARG A 38 -0.89 -4.57 7.19
CA ARG A 38 0.48 -4.38 7.69
C ARG A 38 0.53 -3.31 8.77
N LEU A 39 -0.17 -2.19 8.58
CA LEU A 39 -0.22 -1.12 9.58
C LEU A 39 -0.79 -1.62 10.91
N ARG A 40 -1.85 -2.44 10.89
CA ARG A 40 -2.39 -3.08 12.10
C ARG A 40 -1.41 -4.06 12.75
N GLN A 41 -0.65 -4.81 11.96
CA GLN A 41 0.39 -5.71 12.48
C GLN A 41 1.54 -4.95 13.13
N LEU A 42 1.85 -3.75 12.64
CA LEU A 42 2.88 -2.89 13.23
C LEU A 42 2.43 -2.18 14.51
N ALA A 43 1.12 -2.02 14.73
CA ALA A 43 0.61 -1.41 15.97
C ALA A 43 0.98 -2.23 17.23
N SER A 44 1.30 -3.51 17.08
CA SER A 44 1.80 -4.38 18.15
C SER A 44 3.32 -4.39 18.34
N THR A 45 4.08 -3.62 17.55
CA THR A 45 5.55 -3.61 17.55
C THR A 45 6.08 -2.19 17.71
N THR A 46 6.95 -1.97 18.70
CA THR A 46 7.34 -0.63 19.16
C THR A 46 8.34 0.11 18.25
N ASP A 47 9.04 -0.57 17.34
CA ASP A 47 10.25 -0.01 16.68
C ASP A 47 10.18 0.23 15.15
N ASP A 48 9.01 0.09 14.52
CA ASP A 48 8.88 0.21 13.05
C ASP A 48 8.30 1.55 12.57
N TYR A 49 8.73 2.67 13.17
CA TYR A 49 8.20 4.01 12.89
C TYR A 49 8.30 4.42 11.41
N GLU A 50 9.44 4.14 10.76
CA GLU A 50 9.66 4.43 9.34
C GLU A 50 8.69 3.64 8.44
N GLU A 51 8.44 2.37 8.77
CA GLU A 51 7.48 1.57 8.00
C GLU A 51 6.04 2.09 8.21
N GLN A 52 5.69 2.52 9.42
CA GLN A 52 4.38 3.12 9.70
C GLN A 52 4.15 4.40 8.88
N ILE A 53 5.15 5.30 8.80
CA ILE A 53 5.08 6.51 7.96
C ILE A 53 4.90 6.14 6.49
N ALA A 54 5.66 5.16 6.00
CA ALA A 54 5.59 4.71 4.61
C ALA A 54 4.20 4.13 4.27
N LEU A 55 3.63 3.31 5.17
CA LEU A 55 2.29 2.74 5.00
C LEU A 55 1.18 3.80 5.05
N ALA A 56 1.26 4.75 5.98
CA ALA A 56 0.31 5.86 6.05
C ALA A 56 0.34 6.72 4.77
N SER A 57 1.55 6.99 4.27
CA SER A 57 1.75 7.71 3.00
C SER A 57 1.19 6.92 1.82
N ALA A 58 1.43 5.60 1.77
CA ALA A 58 0.89 4.72 0.74
C ALA A 58 -0.65 4.73 0.70
N LEU A 59 -1.33 4.68 1.86
CA LEU A 59 -2.80 4.78 1.93
C LEU A 59 -3.30 6.11 1.38
N LYS A 60 -2.63 7.22 1.70
CA LYS A 60 -2.99 8.54 1.16
C LYS A 60 -2.85 8.58 -0.36
N SER A 61 -1.75 8.08 -0.90
CA SER A 61 -1.54 8.00 -2.36
C SER A 61 -2.60 7.15 -3.04
N LEU A 62 -2.96 5.99 -2.48
CA LEU A 62 -4.00 5.12 -3.03
C LEU A 62 -5.38 5.79 -3.03
N LYS A 63 -5.69 6.60 -2.02
CA LYS A 63 -6.93 7.38 -1.97
C LYS A 63 -6.99 8.41 -3.10
N VAL A 64 -5.91 9.17 -3.30
CA VAL A 64 -5.80 10.13 -4.41
C VAL A 64 -5.90 9.42 -5.76
N LEU A 65 -5.25 8.26 -5.91
CA LEU A 65 -5.29 7.47 -7.14
C LEU A 65 -6.71 6.96 -7.46
N LYS A 66 -7.52 6.69 -6.43
CA LYS A 66 -8.93 6.26 -6.60
C LYS A 66 -9.84 7.38 -7.11
N GLU A 67 -9.49 8.62 -6.81
CA GLU A 67 -10.24 9.83 -7.18
C GLU A 67 -9.86 10.38 -8.56
N ARG A 68 -8.87 9.75 -9.22
CA ARG A 68 -8.37 10.09 -10.55
C ARG A 68 -9.18 9.41 -11.65
#